data_AF-A0A0D2NGK7-F1
#
_entry.id   AF-A0A0D2NGK7-F1
#
_cell.length_a   1.000
_cell.length_b   1.000
_cell.length_c   1.000
_cell.angle_alpha   90.00
_cell.angle_beta   90.00
_cell.angle_gamma   90.00
#
_symmetry.space_group_name_H-M   'P 1'
#
loop_
_entity.id
_entity.type
_entity.pdbx_description
1 polymer ?
#
loop_
_entity_poly.entity_id
_entity_poly.type
_entity_poly.pdbx_seq_one_letter_code
_entity_poly.pdbx_strand_id
1 'polypeptide(L)'
;LDGKPAAGNRSSYAHAQKMRSSMTYIFGRKCQAGRIPWHVPQTGIPVGNPSVSDDVATYMVSLRRRKVQSGEAPTSARAITPKILEALYDYNHLPKNYDVQEYTPGSREEKPNMHQWGGPVLRRAAQAIYTIAYLCLLRVDEVLRIQVEHVQFIHNGQNFQLILTLPFRKTHQFGGEHY
;
A
#
# COMPACT_ATOMS: atom_id res chain seq x y z
N LEU A 1 -12.48 -24.10 -18.71
CA LEU A 1 -13.08 -23.93 -17.38
C LEU A 1 -14.23 -22.95 -17.52
N ASP A 2 -15.44 -23.49 -17.60
CA ASP A 2 -16.68 -22.74 -17.85
C ASP A 2 -16.89 -21.66 -16.79
N GLY A 3 -17.09 -20.43 -17.23
CA GLY A 3 -17.20 -19.22 -16.43
C GLY A 3 -18.48 -19.09 -15.59
N LYS A 4 -18.97 -20.18 -14.99
CA LYS A 4 -20.09 -20.11 -14.04
C LYS A 4 -19.63 -19.35 -12.78
N PRO A 5 -20.36 -18.29 -12.35
CA PRO A 5 -20.04 -17.62 -11.11
C PRO A 5 -20.34 -18.57 -9.94
N ALA A 6 -19.28 -19.12 -9.32
CA ALA A 6 -19.40 -19.90 -8.09
C ALA A 6 -20.18 -19.11 -7.01
N ALA A 7 -21.35 -19.63 -6.65
CA ALA A 7 -22.25 -19.12 -5.63
C ALA A 7 -21.72 -19.50 -4.24
N GLY A 8 -21.10 -18.54 -3.56
CA GLY A 8 -20.58 -18.73 -2.22
C GLY A 8 -19.76 -17.53 -1.77
N ASN A 9 -19.64 -17.34 -0.45
CA ASN A 9 -18.81 -16.28 0.12
C ASN A 9 -17.34 -16.57 -0.23
N ARG A 10 -16.82 -15.89 -1.26
CA ARG A 10 -15.45 -16.12 -1.72
C ARG A 10 -14.48 -15.43 -0.76
N SER A 11 -13.53 -16.19 -0.24
CA SER A 11 -12.51 -15.64 0.64
C SER A 11 -11.62 -14.62 -0.10
N SER A 12 -11.24 -13.55 0.61
CA SER A 12 -10.43 -12.47 0.04
C SER A 12 -9.02 -12.95 -0.34
N TYR A 13 -8.33 -12.23 -1.23
CA TYR A 13 -6.92 -12.52 -1.56
C TYR A 13 -6.04 -12.59 -0.31
N ALA A 14 -6.29 -11.74 0.69
CA ALA A 14 -5.57 -11.75 1.97
C ALA A 14 -5.81 -13.05 2.75
N HIS A 15 -7.04 -13.55 2.78
CA HIS A 15 -7.37 -14.82 3.41
C HIS A 15 -6.70 -16.00 2.70
N ALA A 16 -6.77 -16.03 1.37
CA ALA A 16 -6.09 -17.05 0.57
C ALA A 16 -4.55 -17.01 0.75
N GLN A 17 -3.96 -15.82 0.86
CA GLN A 17 -2.53 -15.66 1.11
C GLN A 17 -2.13 -16.20 2.49
N LYS A 18 -2.93 -15.94 3.55
CA LYS A 18 -2.69 -16.51 4.88
C LYS A 18 -2.74 -18.05 4.84
N MET A 19 -3.77 -18.61 4.22
CA MET A 19 -3.90 -20.06 4.06
C MET A 19 -2.72 -20.67 3.30
N ARG A 20 -2.31 -20.05 2.19
CA ARG A 20 -1.15 -20.49 1.41
C ARG A 20 0.13 -20.48 2.25
N SER A 21 0.41 -19.39 2.98
CA SER A 21 1.58 -19.29 3.84
C SER A 21 1.60 -20.35 4.95
N SER A 22 0.45 -20.59 5.60
CA SER A 22 0.33 -21.65 6.62
C SER A 22 0.60 -23.03 6.04
N MET A 23 0.06 -23.30 4.85
CA MET A 23 0.31 -24.55 4.11
C MET A 23 1.80 -24.68 3.75
N THR A 24 2.42 -23.62 3.22
CA THR A 24 3.86 -23.62 2.92
C THR A 24 4.70 -23.92 4.16
N TYR A 25 4.35 -23.33 5.31
CA TYR A 25 5.05 -23.57 6.56
C TYR A 25 4.92 -25.01 7.05
N ILE A 26 3.71 -25.56 7.08
CA ILE A 26 3.46 -26.94 7.56
C ILE A 26 4.16 -27.95 6.65
N PHE A 27 3.98 -27.85 5.33
CA PHE A 27 4.59 -28.78 4.40
C PHE A 27 6.11 -28.60 4.29
N GLY A 28 6.61 -27.38 4.48
CA GLY A 28 8.04 -27.09 4.51
C GLY A 28 8.73 -27.62 5.76
N ARG A 29 8.16 -27.42 6.96
CA ARG A 29 8.78 -27.80 8.23
C ARG A 29 8.42 -29.20 8.72
N LYS A 30 7.14 -29.59 8.70
CA LYS A 30 6.69 -30.87 9.26
C LYS A 30 6.78 -32.01 8.25
N CYS A 31 6.41 -31.75 6.99
CA CYS A 31 6.43 -32.79 5.95
C CYS A 31 7.76 -32.84 5.17
N GLN A 32 8.70 -31.93 5.46
CA GLN A 32 9.99 -31.79 4.77
C GLN A 32 9.88 -31.73 3.24
N ALA A 33 8.71 -31.37 2.72
CA ALA A 33 8.42 -31.29 1.29
C ALA A 33 9.00 -30.01 0.66
N GLY A 34 9.59 -29.14 1.48
CA GLY A 34 10.38 -27.98 1.07
C GLY A 34 9.73 -27.15 -0.04
N ARG A 35 10.50 -26.92 -1.11
CA ARG A 35 10.10 -26.26 -2.35
C ARG A 35 9.74 -27.23 -3.48
N ILE A 36 9.62 -28.53 -3.18
CA ILE A 36 9.34 -29.54 -4.21
C ILE A 36 7.93 -29.27 -4.75
N PRO A 37 7.77 -29.02 -6.07
CA PRO A 37 6.47 -28.83 -6.67
C PRO A 37 5.57 -30.04 -6.43
N TRP A 38 4.30 -29.78 -6.13
CA TRP A 38 3.31 -30.82 -5.99
C TRP A 38 3.14 -31.60 -7.29
N HIS A 39 3.31 -32.91 -7.24
CA HIS A 39 3.09 -33.79 -8.37
C HIS A 39 2.61 -35.15 -7.90
N VAL A 40 1.91 -35.88 -8.78
CA VAL A 40 1.49 -37.26 -8.55
C VAL A 40 2.38 -38.15 -9.42
N PRO A 41 3.35 -38.87 -8.85
CA PRO A 41 4.15 -39.85 -9.57
C PRO A 41 3.30 -41.04 -10.00
N GLN A 42 3.86 -41.90 -10.85
CA GLN A 42 3.19 -43.13 -11.32
C GLN A 42 2.80 -44.09 -10.18
N THR A 43 3.41 -43.97 -9.01
CA THR A 43 3.05 -44.69 -7.79
C THR A 43 1.70 -44.27 -7.20
N GLY A 44 1.10 -43.17 -7.68
CA GLY A 44 -0.20 -42.67 -7.24
C GLY A 44 -0.18 -41.89 -5.92
N ILE A 45 0.96 -41.86 -5.21
CA ILE A 45 1.10 -41.14 -3.95
C ILE A 45 1.58 -39.71 -4.24
N PRO A 46 0.78 -38.67 -3.95
CA PRO A 46 1.19 -37.30 -4.22
C PRO A 46 2.41 -36.90 -3.38
N VAL A 47 3.39 -36.25 -4.02
CA VAL A 47 4.64 -35.79 -3.41
C VAL A 47 4.81 -34.29 -3.62
N GLY A 48 5.43 -33.63 -2.64
CA GLY A 48 5.78 -32.21 -2.71
C GLY A 48 4.84 -31.34 -1.89
N ASN A 49 4.93 -30.04 -2.11
CA ASN A 49 4.22 -29.05 -1.33
C ASN A 49 3.06 -28.45 -2.16
N PRO A 50 1.79 -28.66 -1.77
CA PRO A 50 0.65 -28.21 -2.56
C PRO A 50 0.57 -26.68 -2.67
N SER A 51 1.16 -25.95 -1.72
CA SER A 51 1.18 -24.48 -1.72
C SER A 51 2.04 -23.86 -2.83
N VAL A 52 2.98 -24.63 -3.40
CA VAL A 52 3.87 -24.20 -4.49
C VAL A 52 3.47 -24.80 -5.84
N SER A 53 2.34 -25.50 -5.92
CA SER A 53 1.79 -26.00 -7.18
C SER A 53 1.44 -24.88 -8.17
N ASP A 54 1.50 -25.19 -9.46
CA ASP A 54 1.15 -24.26 -10.54
C ASP A 54 -0.34 -23.88 -10.50
N ASP A 55 -1.22 -24.81 -10.09
CA ASP A 55 -2.64 -24.55 -9.92
C ASP A 55 -2.91 -23.49 -8.85
N VAL A 56 -2.27 -23.63 -7.68
CA VAL A 56 -2.39 -22.66 -6.59
C VAL A 56 -1.76 -21.32 -6.98
N ALA A 57 -0.63 -21.33 -7.69
CA ALA A 57 -0.01 -20.10 -8.20
C ALA A 57 -0.94 -19.36 -9.16
N THR A 58 -1.52 -20.06 -10.13
CA THR A 58 -2.48 -19.53 -11.10
C THR A 58 -3.73 -18.99 -10.41
N TYR A 59 -4.26 -19.73 -9.43
CA TYR A 59 -5.38 -19.29 -8.63
C TYR A 59 -5.07 -17.99 -7.86
N MET A 60 -3.89 -17.89 -7.24
CA MET A 60 -3.46 -16.69 -6.52
C MET A 60 -3.30 -15.48 -7.45
N VAL A 61 -2.77 -15.66 -8.66
CA VAL A 61 -2.73 -14.61 -9.69
C VAL A 61 -4.13 -14.16 -10.07
N SER A 62 -5.08 -15.10 -10.25
CA SER A 62 -6.48 -14.78 -10.56
C SER A 62 -7.16 -13.98 -9.43
N LEU A 63 -6.90 -14.35 -8.18
CA LEU A 63 -7.42 -13.64 -7.01
C LEU A 63 -6.82 -12.24 -6.91
N ARG A 64 -5.51 -12.09 -7.17
CA ARG A 64 -4.85 -10.79 -7.16
C ARG A 64 -5.43 -9.86 -8.23
N ARG A 65 -5.67 -10.37 -9.44
CA ARG A 65 -6.33 -9.61 -10.53
C ARG A 65 -7.74 -9.18 -10.13
N ARG A 66 -8.53 -10.09 -9.53
CA ARG A 66 -9.87 -9.77 -9.01
C ARG A 66 -9.84 -8.72 -7.91
N LYS A 67 -8.88 -8.80 -6.98
CA LYS A 67 -8.64 -7.78 -5.94
C LYS A 67 -8.37 -6.40 -6.54
N VAL A 68 -7.55 -6.33 -7.60
CA VAL A 68 -7.30 -5.08 -8.31
C VAL A 68 -8.55 -4.58 -9.05
N GLN A 69 -9.30 -5.47 -9.70
CA GLN A 69 -10.55 -5.13 -10.39
C GLN A 69 -11.65 -4.63 -9.44
N SER A 70 -11.71 -5.15 -8.20
CA SER A 70 -12.65 -4.69 -7.19
C SER A 70 -12.28 -3.32 -6.58
N GLY A 71 -11.30 -2.61 -7.14
CA GLY A 71 -10.90 -1.28 -6.69
C GLY A 71 -10.07 -1.27 -5.41
N GLU A 72 -9.61 -2.43 -4.92
CA GLU A 72 -8.63 -2.48 -3.83
C GLU A 72 -7.27 -2.04 -4.40
N ALA A 73 -7.06 -0.72 -4.43
CA ALA A 73 -5.86 -0.11 -4.98
C ALA A 73 -4.62 -0.64 -4.22
N PRO A 74 -3.53 -0.99 -4.92
CA PRO A 74 -2.28 -1.31 -4.25
C PRO A 74 -1.77 -0.04 -3.56
N THR A 75 -1.89 0.00 -2.22
CA THR A 75 -1.29 1.01 -1.34
C THR A 75 0.23 0.85 -1.36
N SER A 76 0.86 1.19 -2.48
CA SER A 76 2.30 1.10 -2.66
C SER A 76 2.86 2.46 -3.06
N ALA A 77 4.04 2.78 -2.55
CA ALA A 77 4.78 4.00 -2.88
C ALA A 77 4.98 4.21 -4.39
N ARG A 78 4.89 3.14 -5.20
CA ARG A 78 4.97 3.18 -6.68
C ARG A 78 3.77 3.87 -7.37
N ALA A 79 2.69 4.15 -6.64
CA ALA A 79 1.54 4.88 -7.18
C ALA A 79 1.82 6.38 -7.36
N ILE A 80 2.81 6.94 -6.66
CA ILE A 80 3.17 8.36 -6.74
C ILE A 80 4.22 8.52 -7.83
N THR A 81 3.85 9.17 -8.94
CA THR A 81 4.78 9.49 -10.04
C THR A 81 5.17 10.97 -10.01
N PRO A 82 6.33 11.35 -10.59
CA PRO A 82 6.72 12.76 -10.71
C PRO A 82 5.62 13.63 -11.31
N LYS A 83 4.97 13.14 -12.38
CA LYS A 83 3.88 13.85 -13.07
C LYS A 83 2.67 14.10 -12.16
N ILE A 84 2.37 13.16 -11.26
CA ILE A 84 1.27 13.34 -10.29
C ILE A 84 1.65 14.40 -9.25
N LEU A 85 2.91 14.44 -8.80
CA LEU A 85 3.39 15.45 -7.86
C LEU A 85 3.41 16.85 -8.48
N GLU A 86 3.82 16.97 -9.75
CA GLU A 86 3.79 18.22 -10.51
C GLU A 86 2.34 18.72 -10.66
N ALA A 87 1.42 17.88 -11.13
CA ALA A 87 0.01 18.25 -11.23
C ALA A 87 -0.61 18.62 -9.87
N LEU A 88 -0.21 17.94 -8.79
CA LEU A 88 -0.63 18.28 -7.42
C LEU A 88 -0.07 19.64 -6.99
N TYR A 89 1.20 19.93 -7.30
CA TYR A 89 1.86 21.19 -7.01
C TYR A 89 1.13 22.34 -7.69
N ASP A 90 0.95 22.25 -9.02
CA ASP A 90 0.32 23.29 -9.83
C ASP A 90 -1.10 23.59 -9.35
N TYR A 91 -1.89 22.53 -9.11
CA TYR A 91 -3.26 22.69 -8.63
C TYR A 91 -3.34 23.35 -7.25
N ASN A 92 -2.45 22.97 -6.32
CA ASN A 92 -2.44 23.52 -4.97
C ASN A 92 -1.86 24.95 -4.90
N HIS A 93 -1.00 25.34 -5.84
CA HIS A 93 -0.40 26.68 -5.92
C HIS A 93 -1.30 27.71 -6.62
N LEU A 94 -2.48 27.32 -7.10
CA LEU A 94 -3.48 28.29 -7.55
C LEU A 94 -3.87 29.20 -6.38
N PRO A 95 -4.01 30.54 -6.56
CA PRO A 95 -4.32 31.49 -5.48
C PRO A 95 -5.54 31.08 -4.65
N LYS A 96 -6.57 30.57 -5.33
CA LYS A 96 -7.81 30.05 -4.72
C LYS A 96 -7.59 28.91 -3.72
N ASN A 97 -6.55 28.10 -3.92
CA ASN A 97 -6.27 26.89 -3.14
C ASN A 97 -5.12 27.07 -2.15
N TYR A 98 -4.24 28.04 -2.38
CA TYR A 98 -3.06 28.30 -1.58
C TYR A 98 -3.31 29.27 -0.42
N ASP A 99 -4.09 30.33 -0.70
CA ASP A 99 -4.32 31.40 0.26
C ASP A 99 -5.33 30.98 1.32
N VAL A 100 -4.99 31.23 2.59
CA VAL A 100 -5.89 30.96 3.72
C VAL A 100 -7.02 31.97 3.66
N GLN A 101 -8.18 31.52 3.20
CA GLN A 101 -9.39 32.35 3.24
C GLN A 101 -10.00 32.35 4.65
N GLU A 102 -10.62 33.45 5.01
CA GLU A 102 -11.39 33.55 6.25
C GLU A 102 -12.48 32.48 6.28
N TYR A 103 -12.65 31.87 7.45
CA TYR A 103 -13.64 30.82 7.63
C TYR A 103 -15.05 31.39 7.42
N THR A 104 -15.71 30.90 6.39
CA THR A 104 -17.13 31.14 6.15
C THR A 104 -17.91 29.89 6.55
N PRO A 105 -18.82 29.97 7.53
CA PRO A 105 -19.65 28.82 7.89
C PRO A 105 -20.53 28.43 6.71
N GLY A 106 -20.41 27.19 6.24
CA GLY A 106 -21.24 26.65 5.17
C GLY A 106 -22.70 26.53 5.62
N SER A 107 -23.64 26.86 4.72
CA SER A 107 -25.05 26.62 4.96
C SER A 107 -25.33 25.11 4.93
N ARG A 108 -26.17 24.62 5.86
CA ARG A 108 -26.55 23.20 5.96
C ARG A 108 -27.27 22.66 4.71
N GLU A 109 -27.68 23.55 3.81
CA GLU A 109 -28.39 23.25 2.57
C GLU A 109 -27.46 23.02 1.36
N GLU A 110 -26.19 23.42 1.43
CA GLU A 110 -25.25 23.19 0.34
C GLU A 110 -24.79 21.72 0.32
N LYS A 111 -25.02 21.04 -0.81
CA LYS A 111 -24.49 19.68 -1.02
C LYS A 111 -22.97 19.73 -0.96
N PRO A 112 -22.31 18.83 -0.20
CA PRO A 112 -20.87 18.83 -0.10
C PRO A 112 -20.25 18.60 -1.48
N ASN A 113 -19.60 19.62 -2.02
CA ASN A 113 -18.88 19.49 -3.28
C ASN A 113 -17.65 18.60 -3.02
N MET A 114 -17.60 17.43 -3.66
CA MET A 114 -16.53 16.46 -3.50
C MET A 114 -15.14 17.07 -3.80
N HIS A 115 -15.07 18.10 -4.64
CA HIS A 115 -13.82 18.78 -4.97
C HIS A 115 -13.33 19.76 -3.88
N GLN A 116 -14.18 20.04 -2.88
CA GLN A 116 -13.92 20.93 -1.75
C GLN A 116 -13.57 20.14 -0.47
N TRP A 117 -12.94 18.97 -0.65
CA TRP A 117 -12.59 18.02 0.41
C TRP A 117 -11.49 18.51 1.38
N GLY A 118 -10.87 19.66 1.13
CA GLY A 118 -9.81 20.19 1.96
C GLY A 118 -9.54 21.67 1.74
N GLY A 119 -9.41 22.40 2.85
CA GLY A 119 -8.95 23.79 2.85
C GLY A 119 -7.45 23.91 2.54
N PRO A 120 -6.94 25.15 2.41
CA PRO A 120 -5.55 25.43 2.02
C PRO A 120 -4.50 24.75 2.90
N VAL A 121 -4.74 24.71 4.22
CA VAL A 121 -3.85 24.06 5.18
C VAL A 121 -3.75 22.55 4.93
N LEU A 122 -4.88 21.87 4.75
CA LEU A 122 -4.90 20.42 4.50
C LEU A 122 -4.25 20.08 3.15
N ARG A 123 -4.42 20.94 2.14
CA ARG A 123 -3.78 20.79 0.83
C ARG A 123 -2.25 20.89 0.92
N ARG A 124 -1.74 21.87 1.66
CA ARG A 124 -0.30 22.02 1.93
C ARG A 124 0.27 20.82 2.71
N ALA A 125 -0.46 20.35 3.72
CA ALA A 125 -0.08 19.15 4.46
C ALA A 125 -0.04 17.91 3.57
N ALA A 126 -1.07 17.69 2.74
CA ALA A 126 -1.10 16.59 1.78
C ALA A 126 0.07 16.66 0.79
N GLN A 127 0.37 17.85 0.26
CA GLN A 127 1.51 18.04 -0.63
C GLN A 127 2.84 17.69 0.04
N ALA A 128 3.07 18.12 1.28
CA ALA A 128 4.25 17.75 2.05
C ALA A 128 4.33 16.22 2.26
N ILE A 129 3.21 15.58 2.64
CA ILE A 129 3.13 14.13 2.85
C ILE A 129 3.52 13.37 1.58
N TYR A 130 2.95 13.73 0.42
CA TYR A 130 3.25 13.05 -0.84
C TYR A 130 4.69 13.29 -1.30
N THR A 131 5.24 14.48 -1.06
CA THR A 131 6.64 14.80 -1.38
C THR A 131 7.60 13.97 -0.53
N ILE A 132 7.36 13.88 0.79
CA ILE A 132 8.16 13.06 1.71
C ILE A 132 8.03 11.57 1.34
N ALA A 133 6.81 11.10 1.07
CA ALA A 133 6.55 9.72 0.64
C ALA A 133 7.37 9.37 -0.60
N TYR A 134 7.41 10.27 -1.58
CA TYR A 134 8.14 10.08 -2.83
C TYR A 134 9.66 10.11 -2.64
N LEU A 135 10.19 11.15 -1.98
CA LEU A 135 11.64 11.31 -1.78
C LEU A 135 12.23 10.20 -0.91
N CYS A 136 11.52 9.82 0.15
CA CYS A 136 11.96 8.79 1.08
C CYS A 136 11.48 7.39 0.70
N LEU A 137 10.77 7.21 -0.44
CA LEU A 137 10.10 5.98 -0.89
C LEU A 137 9.33 5.26 0.24
N LEU A 138 8.54 6.05 0.97
CA LEU A 138 7.72 5.59 2.08
C LEU A 138 6.28 5.39 1.62
N ARG A 139 5.55 4.53 2.34
CA ARG A 139 4.09 4.48 2.23
C ARG A 139 3.47 5.65 2.97
N VAL A 140 2.23 5.99 2.62
CA VAL A 140 1.52 7.11 3.27
C VAL A 140 1.33 6.84 4.76
N ASP A 141 1.04 5.59 5.15
CA ASP A 141 0.93 5.19 6.57
C ASP A 141 2.25 5.35 7.33
N GLU A 142 3.39 5.16 6.68
CA GLU A 142 4.71 5.37 7.26
C GLU A 142 5.01 6.86 7.45
N VAL A 143 4.65 7.71 6.47
CA VAL A 143 4.81 9.17 6.57
C VAL A 143 3.93 9.77 7.67
N LEU A 144 2.71 9.27 7.83
CA LEU A 144 1.79 9.73 8.88
C LEU A 144 2.28 9.42 10.31
N ARG A 145 3.26 8.51 10.46
CA ARG A 145 3.88 8.22 11.76
C ARG A 145 5.03 9.16 12.10
N ILE A 146 5.47 9.98 11.15
CA ILE A 146 6.54 10.97 11.37
C ILE A 146 5.96 12.10 12.23
N GLN A 147 6.62 12.34 13.35
CA GLN A 147 6.30 13.44 14.27
C GLN A 147 7.27 14.60 14.08
N VAL A 148 6.92 15.77 14.66
CA VAL A 148 7.74 17.00 14.56
C VAL A 148 9.17 16.79 15.07
N GLU A 149 9.35 16.00 16.13
CA GLU A 149 10.67 15.64 16.70
C GLU A 149 11.62 14.95 15.70
N HIS A 150 11.07 14.33 14.64
CA HIS A 150 11.83 13.66 13.60
C HIS A 150 12.27 14.60 12.48
N VAL A 151 11.84 15.86 12.51
CA VAL A 151 12.15 16.86 11.49
C VAL A 151 13.11 17.88 12.09
N GLN A 152 14.30 17.97 11.51
CA GLN A 152 15.31 18.96 11.90
C GLN A 152 15.58 19.89 10.74
N PHE A 153 15.61 21.18 11.04
CA PHE A 153 15.91 22.23 10.07
C PHE A 153 17.30 22.77 10.37
N ILE A 154 18.25 22.52 9.47
CA ILE A 154 19.60 23.06 9.56
C ILE A 154 19.71 24.21 8.56
N HIS A 155 20.10 25.38 9.09
CA HIS A 155 20.33 26.58 8.30
C HIS A 155 21.82 26.88 8.26
N ASN A 156 22.46 26.61 7.11
CA ASN A 156 23.87 26.90 6.88
C ASN A 156 23.97 28.07 5.89
N GLY A 157 23.73 29.29 6.39
CA GLY A 157 23.77 30.51 5.59
C GLY A 157 22.74 30.52 4.47
N GLN A 158 23.16 30.40 3.21
CA GLN A 158 22.22 30.36 2.07
C GLN A 158 21.56 28.99 1.85
N ASN A 159 22.06 27.93 2.49
CA ASN A 159 21.54 26.58 2.29
C ASN A 159 20.58 26.19 3.41
N PHE A 160 19.36 25.80 3.02
CA PHE A 160 18.36 25.20 3.89
C PHE A 160 18.38 23.69 3.71
N GLN A 161 18.65 22.94 4.78
CA GLN A 161 18.61 21.49 4.79
C GLN A 161 17.55 21.00 5.76
N LEU A 162 16.66 20.15 5.26
CA LEU A 162 15.69 19.41 6.07
C LEU A 162 16.25 18.01 6.29
N ILE A 163 16.56 17.69 7.55
CA ILE A 163 16.94 16.34 7.97
C ILE A 163 15.70 15.66 8.52
N LEU A 164 15.38 14.51 7.92
CA LEU A 164 14.25 13.68 8.30
C LEU A 164 14.76 12.37 8.92
N THR A 165 14.58 12.22 10.22
CA THR A 165 14.96 11.00 10.95
C THR A 165 13.81 10.01 10.89
N LEU A 166 13.99 8.86 10.23
CA LEU A 166 12.93 7.86 10.11
C LEU A 166 12.88 6.98 11.38
N PRO A 167 11.75 6.95 12.13
CA PRO A 167 11.64 6.14 13.34
C PRO A 167 11.49 4.64 13.08
N PHE A 168 11.44 4.20 11.82
CA PHE A 168 11.21 2.82 11.43
C PHE A 168 12.19 2.38 10.34
N ARG A 169 12.55 1.09 10.36
CA ARG A 169 13.51 0.51 9.41
C ARG A 169 12.81 0.18 8.09
N LYS A 170 13.26 0.80 6.99
CA LYS A 170 12.72 0.63 5.63
C LYS A 170 12.89 -0.77 5.01
N THR A 171 13.56 -1.69 5.70
CA THR A 171 13.79 -3.06 5.22
C THR A 171 13.45 -4.08 6.29
N HIS A 172 12.19 -4.51 6.32
CA HIS A 172 11.85 -5.83 6.85
C HIS A 172 11.15 -6.61 5.72
N GLN A 173 11.93 -7.38 4.95
CA GLN A 173 11.37 -8.33 3.97
C GLN A 173 10.62 -9.50 4.65
N PHE A 174 10.75 -9.66 5.96
CA PHE A 174 10.04 -10.68 6.76
C PHE A 174 9.54 -10.09 8.08
N GLY A 175 8.50 -9.24 8.08
CA GLY A 175 7.90 -8.56 9.25
C GLY A 175 8.47 -8.94 10.63
N GLY A 176 9.24 -8.04 11.22
CA GLY A 176 10.00 -8.27 12.45
C GLY A 176 9.11 -8.28 13.68
N GLU A 177 9.38 -9.26 14.53
CA GLU A 177 8.76 -9.51 15.81
C GLU A 177 8.74 -8.25 16.68
N HIS A 178 7.55 -7.95 17.19
CA HIS A 178 7.39 -7.04 18.32
C HIS A 178 7.97 -7.73 19.56
N TYR A 179 8.99 -7.11 20.15
CA TYR A 179 9.18 -7.15 21.60
C TYR A 179 8.29 -6.09 22.24
#